data_AF-A0A7X3P258-F1
#
_entry.id   AF-A0A7X3P258-F1
#
_cell.length_a   1.000
_cell.length_b   1.000
_cell.length_c   1.000
_cell.angle_alpha   90.00
_cell.angle_beta   90.00
_cell.angle_gamma   90.00
#
_symmetry.space_group_name_H-M   'P 1'
#
loop_
_entity.id
_entity.type
_entity.pdbx_description
1 polymer ?
#
loop_
_entity_poly.entity_id
_entity_poly.type
_entity_poly.pdbx_seq_one_letter_code
_entity_poly.pdbx_strand_id
1 'polypeptide(L)'
;MDCKFANFLRINFNPQIGIEIKKSRPTLVLSPFAFNHIQKVALVCPIPHTDREKDIIKENREHKNFNRTYRKYQQFHKRWFN
;
A
#
# COMPACT_ATOMS: atom_id res chain seq x y z
N MET A 1 -11.07 -3.54 14.18
CA MET A 1 -10.03 -2.52 14.46
C MET A 1 -10.51 -1.24 13.80
N ASP A 2 -10.59 -0.13 14.52
CA ASP A 2 -11.17 1.11 13.99
C ASP A 2 -10.09 1.95 13.29
N CYS A 3 -9.63 1.47 12.15
CA CYS A 3 -8.70 2.18 11.28
C CYS A 3 -9.35 2.43 9.91
N LYS A 4 -9.35 3.71 9.50
CA LYS A 4 -9.94 4.17 8.25
C LYS A 4 -8.88 4.24 7.15
N PHE A 5 -9.30 4.04 5.90
CA PHE A 5 -8.46 4.21 4.72
C PHE A 5 -7.81 5.59 4.70
N ALA A 6 -6.58 5.66 4.20
CA ALA A 6 -5.76 6.88 4.12
C ALA A 6 -5.43 7.54 5.48
N ASN A 7 -5.67 6.85 6.60
CA ASN A 7 -5.23 7.32 7.91
C ASN A 7 -3.79 6.89 8.20
N PHE A 8 -3.07 7.70 8.97
CA PHE A 8 -1.72 7.40 9.42
C PHE A 8 -1.74 6.84 10.84
N LEU A 9 -1.02 5.74 11.03
CA LEU A 9 -0.88 5.07 12.32
C LEU A 9 0.59 4.85 12.64
N ARG A 10 0.90 4.63 13.92
CA ARG A 10 2.22 4.18 14.36
C ARG A 10 2.12 2.72 14.79
N ILE A 11 2.79 1.83 14.07
CA ILE A 11 2.74 0.38 14.32
C ILE A 11 4.12 -0.10 14.75
N ASN A 12 4.16 -0.99 15.76
CA ASN A 12 5.37 -1.69 16.16
C ASN A 12 5.48 -3.02 15.41
N PHE A 13 6.51 -3.17 14.58
CA PHE A 13 6.73 -4.37 13.77
C PHE A 13 7.63 -5.41 14.45
N ASN A 14 7.83 -5.33 15.77
CA ASN A 14 8.61 -6.33 16.52
C ASN A 14 7.68 -7.35 17.22
N PRO A 15 8.05 -8.64 17.30
CA PRO A 15 9.24 -9.26 16.73
C PRO A 15 9.09 -9.50 15.22
N GLN A 16 10.23 -9.65 14.55
CA GLN A 16 10.27 -9.83 13.11
C GLN A 16 11.36 -10.81 12.70
N ILE A 17 11.14 -11.53 11.61
CA ILE A 17 12.06 -12.52 11.07
C ILE A 17 12.74 -11.94 9.82
N GLY A 18 14.06 -12.08 9.71
CA GLY A 18 14.82 -11.70 8.50
C GLY A 18 15.07 -10.19 8.30
N ILE A 19 14.89 -9.74 7.04
CA ILE A 19 15.28 -8.41 6.50
C ILE A 19 14.10 -7.42 6.45
N GLU A 20 12.88 -7.85 6.76
CA GLU A 20 11.70 -6.95 6.75
C GLU A 20 11.85 -5.78 7.75
N ILE A 21 10.86 -4.90 7.80
CA ILE A 21 10.94 -3.61 8.47
C ILE A 21 10.81 -3.74 9.99
N LYS A 22 11.90 -3.42 10.70
CA LYS A 22 12.00 -3.48 12.16
C LYS A 22 11.56 -2.16 12.83
N LYS A 23 11.21 -2.26 14.12
CA LYS A 23 10.89 -1.14 15.04
C LYS A 23 9.51 -0.51 14.79
N SER A 24 9.16 0.47 15.61
CA SER A 24 7.96 1.27 15.39
C SER A 24 8.13 2.21 14.20
N ARG A 25 7.17 2.16 13.26
CA ARG A 25 7.16 3.01 12.04
C ARG A 25 5.82 3.69 11.86
N PRO A 26 5.81 4.91 11.28
CA PRO A 26 4.59 5.43 10.69
C PRO A 26 4.14 4.55 9.53
N THR A 27 2.84 4.35 9.40
CA THR A 27 2.22 3.47 8.41
C THR A 27 0.94 4.08 7.86
N LEU A 28 0.69 3.91 6.57
CA LEU A 28 -0.55 4.31 5.89
C LEU A 28 -1.52 3.12 5.80
N VAL A 29 -2.79 3.33 6.14
CA VAL A 29 -3.84 2.31 6.00
C VAL A 29 -4.35 2.26 4.56
N LEU A 30 -4.22 1.10 3.92
CA LEU A 30 -4.63 0.87 2.53
C LEU A 30 -5.96 0.12 2.40
N SER A 31 -6.36 -0.64 3.42
CA SER A 31 -7.61 -1.41 3.38
C SER A 31 -8.84 -0.58 3.80
N PRO A 32 -10.04 -0.91 3.28
CA PRO A 32 -11.29 -0.25 3.65
C PRO A 32 -11.67 -0.47 5.12
N PHE A 33 -12.38 0.51 5.71
CA PHE A 33 -12.85 0.43 7.10
C PHE A 33 -13.71 -0.81 7.37
N ALA A 34 -14.63 -1.16 6.46
CA ALA A 34 -15.49 -2.33 6.63
C ALA A 34 -14.68 -3.63 6.76
N PHE A 35 -13.66 -3.81 5.91
CA PHE A 35 -12.75 -4.95 6.00
C PHE A 35 -12.01 -4.95 7.36
N ASN A 36 -11.45 -3.81 7.76
CA ASN A 36 -10.69 -3.68 9.00
C ASN A 36 -11.53 -3.91 10.26
N HIS A 37 -12.79 -3.51 10.20
CA HIS A 37 -13.73 -3.64 11.30
C HIS A 37 -14.20 -5.08 11.44
N ILE A 38 -14.49 -5.78 10.34
CA ILE A 38 -14.95 -7.17 10.34
C ILE A 38 -13.80 -8.13 10.64
N GLN A 39 -12.70 -8.05 9.87
CA GLN A 39 -11.59 -9.02 9.93
C GLN A 39 -10.63 -8.75 11.10
N LYS A 40 -10.77 -7.59 11.76
CA LYS A 40 -9.90 -7.13 12.86
C LYS A 40 -8.40 -7.05 12.49
N VAL A 41 -8.10 -7.04 11.21
CA VAL A 41 -6.76 -6.84 10.63
C VAL A 41 -6.80 -5.71 9.61
N ALA A 42 -5.66 -5.09 9.32
CA ALA A 42 -5.57 -4.02 8.33
C ALA A 42 -4.37 -4.22 7.41
N LEU A 43 -4.55 -3.95 6.12
CA LEU A 43 -3.46 -3.84 5.16
C LEU A 43 -2.85 -2.44 5.27
N VAL A 44 -1.54 -2.39 5.51
CA VAL A 44 -0.83 -1.14 5.75
C VAL A 44 0.46 -1.06 4.93
N CYS A 45 0.86 0.15 4.57
CA CYS A 45 2.16 0.43 3.98
C CYS A 45 3.05 1.18 5.00
N PRO A 46 4.15 0.57 5.48
CA PRO A 46 5.10 1.26 6.35
C PRO A 46 5.88 2.32 5.57
N ILE A 47 6.04 3.49 6.18
CA ILE A 47 6.80 4.59 5.60
C ILE A 47 8.24 4.46 6.11
N PRO A 48 9.22 4.19 5.22
CA PRO A 48 10.62 4.15 5.60
C PRO A 48 11.14 5.56 5.92
N HIS A 49 12.11 5.65 6.83
CA HIS A 49 12.79 6.91 7.14
C HIS A 49 13.98 7.21 6.21
N THR A 50 14.32 6.27 5.31
CA THR A 50 15.47 6.44 4.43
C THR A 50 15.02 7.17 3.17
N ASP A 51 15.50 8.40 2.99
CA ASP A 51 15.38 9.13 1.73
C ASP A 51 16.32 8.49 0.71
N ARG A 52 15.79 7.56 -0.09
CA ARG A 52 16.47 7.07 -1.28
C ARG A 52 15.86 7.76 -2.49
N GLU A 53 16.57 8.75 -3.02
CA GLU A 53 16.23 9.42 -4.29
C GLU A 53 16.00 8.41 -5.44
N LYS A 54 16.65 7.24 -5.37
CA LYS A 54 16.48 6.11 -6.31
C LYS A 54 15.08 5.47 -6.28
N ASP A 55 14.36 5.55 -5.18
CA ASP A 55 13.03 4.95 -5.03
C ASP A 55 11.97 5.84 -5.71
N ILE A 56 12.12 7.16 -5.71
CA ILE A 56 11.26 8.10 -6.45
C ILE A 56 11.39 7.89 -7.97
N ILE A 57 12.61 7.64 -8.46
CA ILE A 57 12.86 7.40 -9.89
C ILE A 57 12.26 6.05 -10.33
N LYS A 58 12.34 5.02 -9.48
CA LYS A 58 11.67 3.73 -9.72
C LYS A 58 10.16 3.86 -9.67
N GLU A 59 9.64 4.56 -8.66
CA GLU A 59 8.21 4.85 -8.51
C GLU A 59 7.68 5.54 -9.78
N ASN A 60 8.36 6.57 -10.29
CA ASN A 60 7.96 7.21 -11.55
C ASN A 60 7.93 6.26 -12.77
N ARG A 61 8.83 5.27 -12.84
CA ARG A 61 8.81 4.25 -13.91
C ARG A 61 7.68 3.25 -13.69
N GLU A 62 7.46 2.80 -12.46
CA GLU A 62 6.41 1.85 -12.11
C GLU A 62 5.01 2.46 -12.22
N HIS A 63 4.82 3.71 -11.82
CA HIS A 63 3.57 4.46 -12.03
C HIS A 63 3.23 4.62 -13.51
N LYS A 64 4.23 4.86 -14.37
CA LYS A 64 4.01 4.87 -15.84
C LYS A 64 3.56 3.49 -16.35
N ASN A 65 4.15 2.41 -15.83
CA ASN A 65 3.78 1.04 -16.21
C ASN A 65 2.41 0.63 -15.65
N PHE A 66 2.12 0.95 -14.40
CA PHE A 66 0.84 0.68 -13.74
C PHE A 66 -0.31 1.39 -14.46
N ASN A 67 -0.16 2.69 -14.76
CA ASN A 67 -1.16 3.45 -15.51
C ASN A 67 -1.39 2.87 -16.92
N ARG A 68 -0.34 2.35 -17.55
CA ARG A 68 -0.45 1.67 -18.86
C ARG A 68 -1.24 0.37 -18.76
N THR A 69 -0.98 -0.44 -17.74
CA THR A 69 -1.68 -1.71 -17.49
C THR A 69 -3.13 -1.46 -17.08
N TYR A 70 -3.39 -0.50 -16.20
CA TYR A 70 -4.75 -0.15 -15.76
C TYR A 70 -5.58 0.39 -16.92
N ARG A 71 -5.01 1.22 -17.80
CA ARG A 71 -5.68 1.64 -19.04
C ARG A 71 -6.01 0.47 -19.96
N LYS A 72 -5.11 -0.51 -20.11
CA LYS A 72 -5.40 -1.74 -20.87
C LYS A 72 -6.52 -2.55 -20.22
N TYR A 73 -6.53 -2.67 -18.90
CA TYR A 73 -7.58 -3.38 -18.17
C TYR A 73 -8.94 -2.67 -18.32
N GLN A 74 -8.98 -1.33 -18.21
CA GLN A 74 -10.20 -0.55 -18.42
C GLN A 74 -10.72 -0.67 -19.88
N GLN A 75 -9.84 -0.69 -20.88
CA GLN A 75 -10.21 -0.97 -22.27
C GLN A 75 -10.72 -2.40 -22.48
N PHE A 76 -10.07 -3.38 -21.86
CA PHE A 76 -10.51 -4.77 -21.89
C PHE A 76 -11.88 -4.91 -21.23
N HIS A 77 -12.07 -4.36 -20.03
CA HIS A 77 -13.32 -4.45 -19.28
C HIS A 77 -14.48 -3.81 -20.05
N LYS A 78 -14.27 -2.65 -20.70
CA LYS A 78 -15.26 -2.02 -21.58
C LYS A 78 -15.58 -2.82 -22.84
N ARG A 79 -14.70 -3.71 -23.30
CA ARG A 79 -14.90 -4.52 -24.51
C ARG A 79 -15.57 -5.86 -24.25
N TRP A 80 -15.49 -6.36 -23.02
CA TRP A 80 -16.00 -7.69 -22.67
C TRP A 80 -17.20 -7.68 -21.73
N PHE A 81 -17.48 -6.54 -21.09
CA PHE A 81 -18.59 -6.39 -20.14
C PHE A 81 -19.58 -5.27 -20.51
N ASN A 82 -19.56 -4.80 -21.76
CA ASN A 82 -20.62 -4.06 -22.45
C ASN A 82 -20.99 -4.81 -23.72
#